data_AF-A0A7L0SEF3-F1
#
_entry.id   AF-A0A7L0SEF3-F1
#
_cell.length_a   1.000
_cell.length_b   1.000
_cell.length_c   1.000
_cell.angle_alpha   90.00
_cell.angle_beta   90.00
_cell.angle_gamma   90.00
#
_symmetry.space_group_name_H-M   'P 1'
#
loop_
_entity.id
_entity.type
_entity.pdbx_description
1 polymer ?
#
loop_
_entity_poly.entity_id
_entity_poly.type
_entity_poly.pdbx_seq_one_letter_code
_entity_poly.pdbx_strand_id
1 'polypeptide(L)'
;QRCFVCGESGAAITCCREGCDRSFHLPCAMEGECVTQYFPPQRSFCREHRPEQQVEAAPEEDTNCIICMEPVEDRKSFHTLVCPACKHAWFHRSCIQGQAQYAGTISFNCPHCRDKHHFLRDMVKIGIRIPMR
;
A
#
# COMPACT_ATOMS: atom_id res chain seq x y z
N GLN A 1 -22.70 4.45 10.64
CA GLN A 1 -22.12 3.32 9.87
C GLN A 1 -21.30 2.43 10.80
N ARG A 2 -21.29 1.11 10.60
CA ARG A 2 -20.52 0.14 11.40
C ARG A 2 -19.25 -0.26 10.65
N CYS A 3 -18.17 -0.47 11.39
CA CYS A 3 -16.90 -0.94 10.85
C CYS A 3 -16.98 -2.43 10.54
N PHE A 4 -16.68 -2.84 9.32
CA PHE A 4 -16.68 -4.27 8.96
C PHE A 4 -15.51 -5.05 9.58
N VAL A 5 -14.50 -4.36 10.11
CA VAL A 5 -13.31 -4.95 10.73
C VAL A 5 -13.56 -5.25 12.21
N CYS A 6 -13.92 -4.24 13.00
CA CYS A 6 -14.11 -4.39 14.46
C CYS A 6 -15.59 -4.50 14.89
N GLY A 7 -16.55 -4.28 14.00
CA GLY A 7 -17.98 -4.36 14.30
C GLY A 7 -18.59 -3.12 14.96
N GLU A 8 -17.76 -2.21 15.47
CA GLU A 8 -18.16 -1.01 16.20
C GLU A 8 -18.73 0.10 15.31
N SER A 9 -19.54 0.97 15.90
CA SER A 9 -20.12 2.13 15.20
C SER A 9 -19.11 3.27 14.98
N GLY A 10 -19.44 4.23 14.11
CA GLY A 10 -18.60 5.42 13.87
C GLY A 10 -17.56 5.27 12.76
N ALA A 11 -17.65 4.24 11.92
CA ALA A 11 -16.82 4.14 10.72
C ALA A 11 -17.11 5.30 9.76
N ALA A 12 -16.08 6.07 9.40
CA ALA A 12 -16.20 7.26 8.56
C ALA A 12 -15.70 7.06 7.12
N ILE A 13 -14.97 5.96 6.85
CA ILE A 13 -14.44 5.65 5.53
C ILE A 13 -15.32 4.58 4.90
N THR A 14 -15.83 4.83 3.70
CA THR A 14 -16.65 3.88 2.94
C THR A 14 -15.90 3.41 1.68
N CYS A 15 -16.11 2.16 1.28
CA CYS A 15 -15.59 1.66 0.02
C CYS A 15 -16.18 2.43 -1.16
N CYS A 16 -15.32 2.85 -2.10
CA CYS A 16 -15.69 3.62 -3.29
C CYS A 16 -16.32 2.76 -4.40
N ARG A 17 -16.27 1.42 -4.28
CA ARG A 17 -16.87 0.53 -5.28
C ARG A 17 -18.39 0.65 -5.22
N GLU A 18 -19.00 0.90 -6.37
CA GLU A 18 -20.46 0.93 -6.50
C GLU A 18 -21.08 -0.40 -6.02
N GLY A 19 -22.13 -0.29 -5.21
CA GLY A 19 -22.79 -1.44 -4.60
C GLY A 19 -22.08 -2.06 -3.39
N CYS A 20 -20.91 -1.55 -2.98
CA CYS A 20 -20.25 -1.97 -1.74
C CYS A 20 -20.64 -1.06 -0.58
N ASP A 21 -21.26 -1.63 0.45
CA ASP A 21 -21.73 -0.94 1.66
C ASP A 21 -20.71 -0.99 2.82
N ARG A 22 -19.53 -1.56 2.58
CA ARG A 22 -18.51 -1.73 3.62
C ARG A 22 -17.90 -0.39 4.01
N SER A 23 -17.94 -0.13 5.31
CA SER A 23 -17.26 0.99 5.94
C SER A 23 -16.26 0.53 6.99
N PHE A 24 -15.22 1.30 7.22
CA PHE A 24 -14.17 1.01 8.19
C PHE A 24 -13.66 2.28 8.89
N HIS A 25 -13.12 2.12 10.10
CA HIS A 25 -12.39 3.20 10.75
C HIS A 25 -11.00 3.36 10.13
N LEU A 26 -10.44 4.56 10.20
CA LEU A 26 -9.06 4.80 9.76
C LEU A 26 -8.03 3.90 10.49
N PRO A 27 -8.10 3.72 11.83
CA PRO A 27 -7.20 2.80 12.52
C PRO A 27 -7.36 1.33 12.09
N CYS A 28 -8.60 0.92 11.78
CA CYS A 28 -8.90 -0.44 11.33
C CYS A 28 -8.46 -0.71 9.88
N ALA A 29 -8.07 0.31 9.11
CA ALA A 29 -7.74 0.13 7.70
C ALA A 29 -6.54 -0.81 7.50
N MET A 30 -5.55 -0.80 8.40
CA MET A 30 -4.38 -1.68 8.29
C MET A 30 -4.74 -3.14 8.55
N GLU A 31 -5.48 -3.40 9.64
CA GLU A 31 -5.93 -4.75 10.02
C GLU A 31 -6.95 -5.32 9.03
N GLY A 32 -7.86 -4.47 8.54
CA GLY A 32 -8.82 -4.84 7.50
C GLY A 32 -8.24 -4.85 6.08
N GLU A 33 -6.92 -4.71 5.93
CA GLU A 33 -6.18 -4.63 4.67
C GLU A 33 -6.84 -3.73 3.61
N CYS A 34 -7.35 -2.60 4.07
CA CYS A 34 -8.02 -1.59 3.27
C CYS A 34 -7.01 -0.60 2.68
N VAL A 35 -7.37 -0.03 1.53
CA VAL A 35 -6.52 0.93 0.82
C VAL A 35 -7.22 2.27 0.74
N THR A 36 -6.54 3.34 1.13
CA THR A 36 -6.97 4.73 0.91
C THR A 36 -5.98 5.42 0.00
N GLN A 37 -6.48 5.98 -1.10
CA GLN A 37 -5.73 6.78 -2.06
C GLN A 37 -5.77 8.25 -1.64
N TYR A 38 -4.60 8.80 -1.29
CA TYR A 38 -4.44 10.17 -0.78
C TYR A 38 -4.26 11.22 -1.88
N PHE A 39 -4.67 10.92 -3.12
CA PHE A 39 -4.62 11.83 -4.25
C PHE A 39 -6.05 12.11 -4.78
N PRO A 40 -6.32 13.27 -5.40
CA PRO A 40 -7.66 13.59 -5.90
C PRO A 40 -8.07 12.72 -7.12
N PRO A 41 -9.35 12.29 -7.20
CA PRO A 41 -10.33 12.26 -6.12
C PRO A 41 -9.91 11.22 -5.07
N GLN A 42 -9.99 11.57 -3.78
CA GLN A 42 -9.65 10.64 -2.70
C GLN A 42 -10.64 9.47 -2.70
N ARG A 43 -10.12 8.25 -2.75
CA ARG A 43 -10.93 7.02 -2.80
C ARG A 43 -10.40 6.00 -1.81
N SER A 44 -11.32 5.29 -1.18
CA SER A 44 -11.01 4.23 -0.24
C SER A 44 -11.65 2.92 -0.67
N PHE A 45 -10.98 1.80 -0.39
CA PHE A 45 -11.38 0.48 -0.85
C PHE A 45 -11.25 -0.53 0.27
N CYS A 46 -12.26 -1.37 0.45
CA CYS A 46 -12.19 -2.52 1.36
C CYS A 46 -11.25 -3.59 0.78
N ARG A 47 -10.94 -4.62 1.58
CA ARG A 47 -10.02 -5.70 1.18
C ARG A 47 -10.35 -6.38 -0.15
N GLU A 48 -11.63 -6.46 -0.52
CA GLU A 48 -12.08 -7.13 -1.76
C GLU A 48 -12.00 -6.24 -3.00
N HIS A 49 -12.03 -4.92 -2.81
CA HIS A 49 -12.06 -3.96 -3.90
C HIS A 49 -10.79 -3.11 -3.97
N ARG A 50 -9.80 -3.41 -3.12
CA ARG A 50 -8.55 -2.66 -3.09
C ARG A 50 -7.81 -2.82 -4.42
N PRO A 51 -7.12 -1.76 -4.88
CA PRO A 51 -6.18 -1.92 -5.96
C PRO A 51 -4.99 -2.76 -5.49
N GLU A 52 -4.58 -3.68 -6.35
CA GLU A 52 -3.36 -4.47 -6.17
C GLU A 52 -2.31 -4.02 -7.18
N GLN A 53 -1.04 -4.27 -6.86
CA GLN A 53 0.04 -4.09 -7.81
C GLN A 53 -0.18 -5.03 -9.00
N GLN A 54 -0.16 -4.53 -10.23
CA GLN A 54 -0.38 -5.35 -11.43
C GLN A 54 0.93 -5.97 -11.97
N VAL A 55 2.03 -5.77 -11.26
CA VAL A 55 3.36 -6.28 -11.64
C VAL A 55 3.36 -7.80 -11.50
N GLU A 56 3.63 -8.49 -12.60
CA GLU A 56 3.93 -9.93 -12.60
C GLU A 56 5.38 -10.11 -12.15
N ALA A 57 5.54 -10.35 -10.85
CA ALA A 57 6.78 -10.69 -10.17
C ALA A 57 6.43 -11.53 -8.94
N ALA A 58 7.29 -12.49 -8.62
CA ALA A 58 7.26 -13.25 -7.38
C ALA A 58 8.65 -13.11 -6.73
N PRO A 59 8.72 -13.05 -5.39
CA PRO A 59 10.00 -13.06 -4.71
C PRO A 59 10.67 -14.42 -4.93
N GLU A 60 12.00 -14.40 -5.04
CA GLU A 60 12.82 -15.61 -5.00
C GLU A 60 12.84 -16.18 -3.56
N GLU A 61 13.29 -17.42 -3.40
CA GLU A 61 13.53 -17.99 -2.07
C GLU A 61 14.45 -17.07 -1.25
N ASP A 62 14.13 -16.88 0.03
CA ASP A 62 14.86 -15.99 0.96
C ASP A 62 14.95 -14.52 0.53
N THR A 63 14.00 -14.04 -0.28
CA THR A 63 13.92 -12.61 -0.58
C THR A 63 13.68 -11.81 0.69
N ASN A 64 14.56 -10.83 0.92
CA ASN A 64 14.47 -9.92 2.05
C ASN A 64 13.97 -8.54 1.61
N CYS A 65 13.27 -7.87 2.52
CA CYS A 65 12.91 -6.48 2.38
C CYS A 65 14.18 -5.63 2.35
N ILE A 66 14.41 -4.83 1.30
CA ILE A 66 15.64 -4.04 1.14
C ILE A 66 15.79 -2.95 2.22
N ILE A 67 14.72 -2.61 2.94
CA ILE A 67 14.73 -1.55 3.96
C ILE A 67 15.15 -2.07 5.33
N CYS A 68 14.59 -3.20 5.79
CA CYS A 68 14.86 -3.76 7.11
C CYS A 68 15.76 -5.00 7.09
N MET A 69 16.04 -5.56 5.91
CA MET A 69 16.82 -6.79 5.71
C MET A 69 16.19 -8.07 6.28
N GLU A 70 14.90 -8.02 6.63
CA GLU A 70 14.12 -9.17 7.11
C GLU A 70 13.32 -9.83 5.97
N PRO A 71 12.99 -11.13 6.06
CA PRO A 71 12.28 -11.85 5.00
C PRO A 71 10.90 -11.27 4.73
N VAL A 72 10.53 -11.22 3.44
CA VAL A 72 9.16 -10.93 3.00
C VAL A 72 8.36 -12.22 2.82
N GLU A 73 7.04 -12.09 2.61
CA GLU A 73 6.23 -13.25 2.22
C GLU A 73 6.66 -13.79 0.84
N ASP A 74 6.40 -15.06 0.59
CA ASP A 74 6.68 -15.79 -0.66
C ASP A 74 5.88 -15.28 -1.88
N ARG A 75 4.97 -14.34 -1.65
CA ARG A 75 4.15 -13.74 -2.68
C ARG A 75 3.86 -12.28 -2.40
N LYS A 76 3.59 -11.56 -3.47
CA LYS A 76 3.02 -10.22 -3.43
C LYS A 76 1.65 -10.24 -2.74
N SER A 77 1.45 -9.32 -1.82
CA SER A 77 0.23 -9.24 -1.00
C SER A 77 -0.05 -7.79 -0.59
N PHE A 78 -1.02 -7.57 0.31
CA PHE A 78 -1.18 -6.24 0.92
C PHE A 78 0.08 -5.84 1.71
N HIS A 79 0.73 -6.80 2.37
CA HIS A 79 1.89 -6.60 3.23
C HIS A 79 3.23 -6.66 2.48
N THR A 80 3.29 -7.36 1.35
CA THR A 80 4.52 -7.58 0.57
C THR A 80 4.42 -6.90 -0.80
N LEU A 81 5.29 -5.91 -1.03
CA LEU A 81 5.26 -5.03 -2.20
C LEU A 81 6.55 -5.12 -3.01
N VAL A 82 6.46 -4.87 -4.31
CA VAL A 82 7.60 -4.91 -5.24
C VAL A 82 7.77 -3.58 -5.98
N CYS A 83 9.00 -3.23 -6.37
CA CYS A 83 9.22 -2.12 -7.28
C CYS A 83 8.68 -2.46 -8.68
N PRO A 84 7.76 -1.68 -9.27
CA PRO A 84 7.22 -1.96 -10.60
C PRO A 84 8.23 -1.79 -11.73
N ALA A 85 9.29 -1.00 -11.53
CA ALA A 85 10.30 -0.74 -12.54
C ALA A 85 11.33 -1.87 -12.64
N CYS A 86 11.98 -2.21 -11.52
CA CYS A 86 13.02 -3.24 -11.55
C CYS A 86 12.52 -4.64 -11.26
N LYS A 87 11.38 -4.83 -10.58
CA LYS A 87 10.83 -6.14 -10.18
C LYS A 87 11.69 -7.00 -9.23
N HIS A 88 12.88 -6.52 -8.85
CA HIS A 88 13.80 -7.20 -7.94
C HIS A 88 13.79 -6.63 -6.51
N ALA A 89 13.26 -5.42 -6.33
CA ALA A 89 13.24 -4.76 -5.03
C ALA A 89 11.93 -5.02 -4.31
N TRP A 90 11.99 -5.72 -3.18
CA TRP A 90 10.85 -6.13 -2.37
C TRP A 90 10.84 -5.40 -1.02
N PHE A 91 9.64 -5.16 -0.50
CA PHE A 91 9.43 -4.34 0.69
C PHE A 91 8.25 -4.84 1.51
N HIS A 92 8.36 -4.78 2.85
CA HIS A 92 7.17 -4.76 3.68
C HIS A 92 6.43 -3.42 3.49
N ARG A 93 5.10 -3.46 3.43
CA ARG A 93 4.24 -2.29 3.33
C ARG A 93 4.53 -1.26 4.42
N SER A 94 4.74 -1.72 5.65
CA SER A 94 5.08 -0.87 6.80
C SER A 94 6.42 -0.15 6.60
N CYS A 95 7.44 -0.87 6.12
CA CYS A 95 8.76 -0.32 5.85
C CYS A 95 8.71 0.76 4.77
N ILE A 96 8.05 0.47 3.63
CA ILE A 96 7.95 1.47 2.57
C ILE A 96 7.07 2.66 2.97
N GLN A 97 6.06 2.45 3.81
CA GLN A 97 5.23 3.52 4.36
C GLN A 97 6.05 4.44 5.28
N GLY A 98 6.95 3.89 6.10
CA GLY A 98 7.90 4.65 6.90
C GLY A 98 8.88 5.44 6.02
N GLN A 99 9.46 4.79 5.02
CA GLN A 99 10.36 5.46 4.07
C GLN A 99 9.65 6.60 3.33
N ALA A 100 8.42 6.39 2.86
CA ALA A 100 7.61 7.43 2.22
C ALA A 100 7.38 8.64 3.14
N GLN A 101 7.07 8.38 4.42
CA GLN A 101 6.85 9.41 5.43
C GLN A 101 8.11 10.23 5.74
N TYR A 102 9.31 9.69 5.53
CA TYR A 102 10.58 10.41 5.67
C TYR A 102 11.10 11.05 4.37
N ALA A 103 10.95 10.37 3.21
CA ALA A 103 11.51 10.83 1.93
C ALA A 103 10.62 11.85 1.19
N GLY A 104 9.29 11.63 1.17
CA GLY A 104 8.32 12.58 0.64
C GLY A 104 8.34 12.62 -0.88
N THR A 105 7.44 13.38 -1.50
CA THR A 105 7.28 13.34 -2.98
C THR A 105 8.53 13.74 -3.75
N ILE A 106 9.43 14.54 -3.16
CA ILE A 106 10.67 14.99 -3.82
C ILE A 106 11.69 13.84 -3.93
N SER A 107 11.90 13.09 -2.86
CA SER A 107 12.99 12.11 -2.76
C SER A 107 12.52 10.65 -2.71
N PHE A 108 11.22 10.39 -2.83
CA PHE A 108 10.69 9.03 -2.83
C PHE A 108 10.90 8.34 -4.18
N ASN A 109 11.92 7.49 -4.23
CA ASN A 109 12.28 6.63 -5.35
C ASN A 109 12.61 5.22 -4.85
N CYS A 110 12.72 4.27 -5.77
CA CYS A 110 13.14 2.92 -5.42
C CYS A 110 14.58 2.93 -4.86
N PRO A 111 14.83 2.36 -3.65
CA PRO A 111 16.18 2.29 -3.09
C PRO A 111 17.20 1.55 -3.97
N HIS A 112 16.72 0.61 -4.79
CA HIS A 112 17.56 -0.24 -5.63
C HIS A 112 17.84 0.40 -7.01
N CYS A 113 16.81 0.59 -7.84
CA CYS A 113 16.99 1.07 -9.22
C CYS A 113 16.89 2.58 -9.38
N ARG A 114 16.55 3.32 -8.31
CA ARG A 114 16.35 4.78 -8.30
C ARG A 114 15.25 5.30 -9.23
N ASP A 115 14.43 4.42 -9.83
CA ASP A 115 13.24 4.84 -10.55
C ASP A 115 12.30 5.58 -9.59
N LYS A 116 11.91 6.79 -10.01
CA LYS A 116 10.97 7.64 -9.28
C LYS A 116 9.57 7.56 -9.87
N HIS A 117 9.45 7.55 -11.19
CA HIS A 117 8.17 7.78 -11.86
C HIS A 117 7.21 6.59 -11.70
N HIS A 118 7.65 5.39 -12.08
CA HIS A 118 6.84 4.19 -11.96
C HIS A 118 6.65 3.82 -10.50
N PHE A 119 7.73 3.94 -9.72
CA PHE A 119 7.71 3.66 -8.29
C PHE A 119 6.68 4.51 -7.54
N LEU A 120 6.76 5.84 -7.64
CA LEU A 120 5.84 6.74 -6.96
C LEU A 120 4.39 6.49 -7.39
N ARG A 121 4.14 6.39 -8.70
CA ARG A 121 2.80 6.18 -9.26
C ARG A 121 2.14 4.92 -8.71
N ASP A 122 2.88 3.82 -8.65
CA ASP A 122 2.33 2.55 -8.19
C ASP A 122 2.10 2.57 -6.67
N MET A 123 3.08 3.06 -5.90
CA MET A 123 3.00 3.14 -4.44
C MET A 123 1.82 3.99 -3.97
N VAL A 124 1.55 5.15 -4.59
CA VAL A 124 0.35 5.95 -4.22
C VAL A 124 -0.94 5.24 -4.60
N LYS A 125 -0.98 4.52 -5.73
CA LYS A 125 -2.17 3.80 -6.21
C LYS A 125 -2.59 2.70 -5.23
N ILE A 126 -1.63 1.98 -4.67
CA ILE A 126 -1.88 0.94 -3.67
C ILE A 126 -2.04 1.49 -2.24
N GLY A 127 -2.04 2.82 -2.05
CA GLY A 127 -2.33 3.48 -0.78
C GLY A 127 -1.14 3.72 0.14
N ILE A 128 0.09 3.77 -0.37
CA ILE A 128 1.22 4.33 0.39
C ILE A 128 1.06 5.84 0.45
N ARG A 129 0.92 6.37 1.67
CA ARG A 129 0.79 7.82 1.90
C ARG A 129 2.16 8.48 1.77
N ILE A 130 2.30 9.39 0.81
CA ILE A 130 3.52 10.17 0.59
C ILE A 130 3.17 11.66 0.81
N PRO A 131 3.68 12.30 1.87
CA PRO A 131 3.43 13.72 2.10
C PRO A 131 4.14 14.60 1.07
N MET A 132 3.50 15.69 0.69
CA MET A 132 4.15 16.80 -0.01
C MET A 132 4.91 17.65 1.01
N ARG A 133 6.22 17.67 0.87
CA ARG A 133 7.18 18.48 1.64
C ARG A 133 8.46 18.63 0.85
#